data_AF-A0A9E5RIQ8-F1
#
_entry.id   AF-A0A9E5RIQ8-F1
#
_cell.length_a   1.000
_cell.length_b   1.000
_cell.length_c   1.000
_cell.angle_alpha   90.00
_cell.angle_beta   90.00
_cell.angle_gamma   90.00
#
_symmetry.space_group_name_H-M   'P 1'
#
loop_
_entity.id
_entity.type
_entity.pdbx_description
1 polymer ?
#
loop_
_entity_poly.entity_id
_entity_poly.type
_entity_poly.pdbx_seq_one_letter_code
_entity_poly.pdbx_strand_id
1 'polypeptide(L)'
;MLHCDETGMRVKGKLWWLYVASTDGLTFYFVHTKRGKAAMDAMGILPNYEGMSVHDGLKSYAQYPCEHALCNAHHLRELTFILERYQQIWAQEMNTLLCDLKQQVDDAKAREHKALEPDLLQWFEERYEVLIQAGLADNPMPQLPPDAAKGLAGK
;
A
#
# COMPACT_ATOMS: atom_id res chain seq x y z
N MET A 1 -3.36 -14.80 3.55
CA MET A 1 -3.24 -13.36 3.26
C MET A 1 -4.63 -12.77 3.31
N LEU A 2 -4.79 -11.62 3.97
CA LEU A 2 -6.04 -10.88 4.07
C LEU A 2 -5.90 -9.59 3.28
N HIS A 3 -6.78 -9.33 2.32
CA HIS A 3 -6.81 -8.09 1.56
C HIS A 3 -7.86 -7.17 2.16
N CYS A 4 -7.46 -5.94 2.51
CA CYS A 4 -8.34 -4.97 3.14
C CYS A 4 -8.38 -3.68 2.32
N ASP A 5 -9.59 -3.11 2.19
CA ASP A 5 -9.82 -1.84 1.50
C ASP A 5 -11.03 -1.12 2.10
N GLU A 6 -11.09 0.21 1.94
CA GLU A 6 -12.28 0.99 2.24
C GLU A 6 -12.60 2.02 1.18
N THR A 7 -13.90 2.17 0.92
CA THR A 7 -14.40 3.21 0.03
C THR A 7 -15.55 3.99 0.67
N GLY A 8 -15.60 5.29 0.35
CA GLY A 8 -16.67 6.17 0.81
C GLY A 8 -17.96 5.94 0.02
N MET A 9 -19.09 5.86 0.71
CA MET A 9 -20.41 5.74 0.12
C MET A 9 -21.40 6.74 0.76
N ARG A 10 -22.53 7.02 0.08
CA ARG A 10 -23.56 7.94 0.57
C ARG A 10 -24.79 7.18 1.04
N VAL A 11 -25.17 7.35 2.31
CA VAL A 11 -26.41 6.82 2.89
C VAL A 11 -27.27 7.99 3.36
N LYS A 12 -28.43 8.17 2.72
CA LYS A 12 -29.33 9.31 2.99
C LYS A 12 -28.59 10.66 2.96
N GLY A 13 -27.72 10.85 1.97
CA GLY A 13 -26.90 12.06 1.79
C GLY A 13 -25.67 12.18 2.70
N LYS A 14 -25.52 11.31 3.72
CA LYS A 14 -24.38 11.34 4.65
C LYS A 14 -23.26 10.41 4.18
N LEU A 15 -22.01 10.80 4.41
CA LEU A 15 -20.85 9.96 4.12
C LEU A 15 -20.77 8.81 5.13
N TRP A 16 -20.68 7.59 4.60
CA TRP A 16 -20.41 6.34 5.30
C TRP A 16 -19.25 5.65 4.59
N TRP A 17 -18.70 4.60 5.20
CA TRP A 17 -17.56 3.86 4.69
C TRP A 17 -17.93 2.39 4.56
N LEU A 18 -17.72 1.84 3.37
CA LEU A 18 -17.77 0.41 3.12
C LEU A 18 -16.36 -0.14 3.29
N TYR A 19 -16.22 -1.11 4.18
CA TYR A 19 -15.02 -1.89 4.42
C TYR A 19 -15.15 -3.23 3.72
N VAL A 20 -14.04 -3.68 3.15
CA VAL A 20 -13.90 -5.02 2.58
C VAL A 20 -12.72 -5.70 3.27
N ALA A 21 -12.92 -6.94 3.68
CA ALA A 21 -11.82 -7.85 4.00
C ALA A 21 -12.03 -9.17 3.26
N SER A 22 -11.04 -9.58 2.46
CA SER A 22 -11.16 -10.77 1.63
C SER A 22 -9.92 -11.66 1.66
N THR A 23 -10.15 -12.93 1.40
CA THR A 23 -9.15 -13.94 1.09
C THR A 23 -9.53 -14.57 -0.25
N ASP A 24 -8.76 -15.56 -0.73
CA ASP A 24 -9.08 -16.28 -1.96
C ASP A 24 -10.45 -16.96 -1.95
N GLY A 25 -10.98 -17.29 -0.76
CA GLY A 25 -12.24 -18.04 -0.61
C GLY A 25 -13.38 -17.29 0.08
N LEU A 26 -13.11 -16.14 0.70
CA LEU A 26 -14.09 -15.43 1.53
C LEU A 26 -14.04 -13.93 1.27
N THR A 27 -15.19 -13.27 1.34
CA THR A 27 -15.29 -11.81 1.31
C THR A 27 -16.26 -11.36 2.37
N PHE A 28 -15.85 -10.39 3.19
CA PHE A 28 -16.65 -9.80 4.23
C PHE A 28 -16.81 -8.30 3.98
N TYR A 29 -18.06 -7.83 4.02
CA TYR A 29 -18.41 -6.43 3.88
C TYR A 29 -18.91 -5.87 5.20
N PHE A 30 -18.44 -4.68 5.56
CA PHE A 30 -18.87 -4.00 6.77
C PHE A 30 -19.09 -2.52 6.50
N VAL A 31 -20.21 -1.96 6.95
CA VAL A 31 -20.53 -0.55 6.73
C VAL A 31 -20.48 0.20 8.05
N HIS A 32 -19.77 1.32 8.08
CA HIS A 32 -19.62 2.13 9.29
C HIS A 32 -19.65 3.63 8.99
N THR A 33 -20.07 4.44 9.95
CA THR A 33 -20.16 5.91 9.79
C THR A 33 -18.80 6.61 9.89
N LYS A 34 -17.81 5.96 10.51
CA LYS A 34 -16.44 6.46 10.68
C LYS A 34 -15.46 5.70 9.78
N ARG A 35 -14.40 6.37 9.34
CA ARG A 35 -13.21 5.75 8.73
C ARG A 35 -12.14 5.45 9.79
N GLY A 36 -11.30 4.46 9.54
CA GLY A 36 -10.16 4.08 10.37
C GLY A 36 -10.51 3.22 11.58
N LYS A 37 -9.65 3.28 12.60
CA LYS A 37 -9.61 2.38 13.76
C LYS A 37 -10.97 2.05 14.38
N ALA A 38 -11.82 3.05 14.64
CA ALA A 38 -13.10 2.81 15.29
C ALA A 38 -14.01 1.83 14.51
N ALA A 39 -13.98 1.87 13.18
CA ALA A 39 -14.73 0.95 12.35
C ALA A 39 -14.03 -0.42 12.24
N MET A 40 -12.71 -0.42 12.10
CA MET A 40 -11.91 -1.65 12.02
C MET A 40 -11.98 -2.47 13.32
N ASP A 41 -12.02 -1.80 14.48
CA ASP A 41 -12.25 -2.43 15.78
C ASP A 41 -13.68 -3.00 15.86
N ALA A 42 -14.69 -2.24 15.40
CA ALA A 42 -16.08 -2.70 15.37
C ALA A 42 -16.31 -3.86 14.38
N MET A 43 -15.55 -3.91 13.30
CA MET A 43 -15.53 -4.99 12.32
C MET A 43 -14.94 -6.28 12.90
N GLY A 44 -14.02 -6.17 13.88
CA GLY A 44 -13.56 -7.29 14.72
C GLY A 44 -12.60 -8.27 14.06
N ILE A 45 -12.17 -8.04 12.81
CA ILE A 45 -11.24 -8.92 12.09
C ILE A 45 -9.78 -8.62 12.47
N LEU A 46 -9.30 -7.42 12.17
CA LEU A 46 -7.89 -7.03 12.38
C LEU A 46 -7.41 -7.12 13.84
N PRO A 47 -8.22 -6.83 14.88
CA PRO A 47 -7.78 -6.96 16.27
C PRO A 47 -7.29 -8.37 16.65
N ASN A 48 -7.75 -9.41 15.96
CA ASN A 48 -7.45 -10.81 16.26
C ASN A 48 -6.75 -11.54 15.10
N TYR A 49 -6.28 -10.79 14.09
CA TYR A 49 -5.65 -11.38 12.91
C TYR A 49 -4.13 -11.38 13.08
N GLU A 50 -3.48 -12.53 12.87
CA GLU A 50 -2.03 -12.71 13.06
C GLU A 50 -1.28 -12.93 11.74
N GLY A 51 -1.97 -12.97 10.60
CA GLY A 51 -1.35 -13.18 9.29
C GLY A 51 -0.94 -11.89 8.59
N MET A 52 -0.62 -12.00 7.29
CA MET A 52 -0.32 -10.86 6.42
C MET A 52 -1.58 -10.12 5.95
N SER A 53 -1.72 -8.85 6.33
CA SER A 53 -2.74 -7.91 5.84
C SER A 53 -2.18 -7.04 4.71
N VAL A 54 -2.80 -7.13 3.54
CA VAL A 54 -2.49 -6.31 2.36
C VAL A 54 -3.49 -5.18 2.27
N HIS A 55 -3.02 -3.93 2.31
CA HIS A 55 -3.90 -2.75 2.33
C HIS A 55 -3.31 -1.54 1.60
N ASP A 56 -4.11 -0.49 1.45
CA ASP A 56 -3.73 0.77 0.77
C ASP A 56 -2.74 1.65 1.56
N GLY A 57 -2.50 1.34 2.84
CA GLY A 57 -1.57 2.09 3.68
C GLY A 57 -2.25 3.17 4.52
N LEU A 58 -3.58 3.16 4.66
CA LEU A 58 -4.26 4.00 5.63
C LEU A 58 -3.61 3.85 7.02
N LYS A 59 -3.20 4.96 7.64
CA LYS A 59 -2.48 4.99 8.93
C LYS A 59 -3.11 4.16 10.05
N SER A 60 -4.42 3.89 9.96
CA SER A 60 -5.11 3.07 10.96
C SER A 60 -4.63 1.62 11.00
N TYR A 61 -4.18 1.06 9.87
CA TYR A 61 -3.71 -0.32 9.78
C TYR A 61 -2.48 -0.57 10.66
N ALA A 62 -1.54 0.37 10.74
CA ALA A 62 -0.30 0.23 11.51
C ALA A 62 -0.49 0.09 13.05
N GLN A 63 -1.73 0.15 13.54
CA GLN A 63 -2.08 -0.05 14.94
C GLN A 63 -2.45 -1.50 15.29
N TYR A 64 -2.48 -2.41 14.32
CA TYR A 64 -2.84 -3.80 14.51
C TYR A 64 -1.58 -4.68 14.56
N PRO A 65 -1.56 -5.75 15.37
CA PRO A 65 -0.36 -6.55 15.60
C PRO A 65 -0.08 -7.60 14.50
N CYS A 66 -0.60 -7.38 13.28
CA CYS A 66 -0.43 -8.30 12.16
C CYS A 66 0.79 -7.94 11.30
N GLU A 67 1.17 -8.84 10.39
CA GLU A 67 2.13 -8.48 9.34
C GLU A 67 1.44 -7.59 8.30
N HIS A 68 2.19 -6.64 7.76
CA HIS A 68 1.66 -5.63 6.83
C HIS A 68 2.37 -5.69 5.49
N ALA A 69 1.57 -5.66 4.43
CA ALA A 69 2.04 -5.45 3.06
C ALA A 69 1.20 -4.36 2.40
N LEU A 70 1.82 -3.57 1.53
CA LEU A 70 1.12 -2.57 0.75
C LEU A 70 0.54 -3.18 -0.52
N CYS A 71 -0.63 -2.69 -0.90
CA CYS A 71 -1.34 -3.19 -2.07
C CYS A 71 -0.69 -2.69 -3.36
N ASN A 72 -0.09 -3.59 -4.14
CA ASN A 72 0.51 -3.24 -5.43
C ASN A 72 -0.49 -2.58 -6.40
N ALA A 73 -1.77 -2.96 -6.40
CA ALA A 73 -2.77 -2.30 -7.24
C ALA A 73 -3.04 -0.83 -6.84
N HIS A 74 -2.82 -0.48 -5.57
CA HIS A 74 -2.85 0.92 -5.13
C HIS A 74 -1.57 1.63 -5.57
N HIS A 75 -0.39 1.04 -5.36
CA HIS A 75 0.87 1.60 -5.83
C HIS A 75 0.89 1.88 -7.33
N LEU A 76 0.43 0.94 -8.16
CA LEU A 76 0.37 1.15 -9.61
C LEU A 76 -0.53 2.33 -9.98
N ARG A 77 -1.66 2.54 -9.28
CA ARG A 77 -2.52 3.72 -9.51
C ARG A 77 -1.85 5.02 -9.10
N GLU A 78 -1.15 5.03 -7.96
CA GLU A 78 -0.42 6.20 -7.49
C GLU A 78 0.73 6.56 -8.44
N LEU A 79 1.49 5.58 -8.92
CA LEU A 79 2.55 5.76 -9.89
C LEU A 79 2.01 6.30 -11.23
N THR A 80 0.88 5.76 -11.71
CA THR A 80 0.20 6.30 -12.89
C THR A 80 -0.22 7.75 -12.68
N PHE A 81 -0.79 8.08 -11.52
CA PHE A 81 -1.14 9.47 -11.21
C PHE A 81 0.10 10.37 -11.21
N ILE A 82 1.23 9.94 -10.65
CA ILE A 82 2.46 10.72 -10.65
C ILE A 82 2.93 11.00 -12.08
N LEU A 83 2.90 9.99 -12.95
CA LEU A 83 3.23 10.15 -14.36
C LEU A 83 2.26 11.11 -15.07
N GLU A 84 0.96 10.93 -14.93
CA GLU A 84 -0.04 11.75 -15.63
C GLU A 84 -0.06 13.19 -15.16
N ARG A 85 0.10 13.41 -13.85
CA ARG A 85 -0.04 14.73 -13.22
C ARG A 85 1.25 15.53 -13.22
N TYR A 86 2.36 14.86 -12.91
CA TYR A 86 3.66 15.51 -12.69
C TYR A 86 4.69 15.14 -13.76
N GLN A 87 4.37 14.21 -14.68
CA GLN A 87 5.23 13.81 -15.79
C GLN A 87 6.60 13.29 -15.35
N GLN A 88 6.68 12.77 -14.13
CA GLN A 88 7.92 12.22 -13.60
C GLN A 88 8.13 10.79 -14.13
N ILE A 89 9.19 10.61 -14.90
CA ILE A 89 9.44 9.37 -15.66
C ILE A 89 9.77 8.18 -14.75
N TRP A 90 10.44 8.42 -13.61
CA TRP A 90 10.77 7.36 -12.65
C TRP A 90 9.52 6.59 -12.20
N ALA A 91 8.35 7.23 -12.15
CA ALA A 91 7.10 6.59 -11.75
C ALA A 91 6.62 5.58 -12.79
N GLN A 92 6.79 5.88 -14.08
CA GLN A 92 6.52 4.93 -15.17
C GLN A 92 7.49 3.75 -15.11
N GLU A 93 8.79 4.03 -14.96
CA GLU A 93 9.81 2.98 -14.87
C GLU A 93 9.58 2.07 -13.66
N MET A 94 9.18 2.63 -12.52
CA MET A 94 8.84 1.86 -11.30
C MET A 94 7.60 0.99 -11.53
N ASN A 95 6.57 1.52 -12.20
CA ASN A 95 5.38 0.76 -12.55
C ASN A 95 5.73 -0.46 -13.42
N THR A 96 6.54 -0.25 -14.46
CA THR A 96 7.04 -1.33 -15.32
C THR A 96 7.86 -2.34 -14.51
N LEU A 97 8.80 -1.89 -13.67
CA LEU A 97 9.65 -2.76 -12.85
C LEU A 97 8.82 -3.68 -11.95
N LEU A 98 7.78 -3.15 -11.28
CA LEU A 98 6.90 -3.93 -10.40
C LEU A 98 6.08 -4.97 -11.19
N CYS A 99 5.60 -4.61 -12.39
CA CYS A 99 4.90 -5.54 -13.27
C CYS A 99 5.83 -6.67 -13.76
N ASP A 100 7.04 -6.33 -14.18
CA ASP A 100 8.05 -7.28 -14.64
C ASP A 100 8.46 -8.23 -13.52
N LEU A 101 8.71 -7.70 -12.31
CA LEU A 101 9.02 -8.51 -11.13
C LEU A 101 7.91 -9.50 -10.82
N LYS A 102 6.64 -9.05 -10.87
CA LYS A 102 5.50 -9.94 -10.66
C LYS A 102 5.44 -11.03 -11.72
N GLN A 103 5.70 -10.72 -12.99
CA GLN A 103 5.74 -11.72 -14.06
C GLN A 103 6.84 -12.76 -13.80
N GLN A 104 8.05 -12.32 -13.41
CA GLN A 104 9.15 -13.25 -13.09
C GLN A 104 8.80 -14.17 -11.90
N VAL A 105 8.14 -13.64 -10.87
CA VAL A 105 7.67 -14.43 -9.73
C VAL A 105 6.61 -15.45 -10.16
N ASP A 106 5.67 -15.06 -11.02
CA ASP A 106 4.64 -15.98 -11.53
C ASP A 106 5.26 -17.09 -12.39
N ASP A 107 6.24 -16.76 -13.25
CA ASP A 107 6.98 -17.72 -14.07
C ASP A 107 7.79 -18.71 -13.21
N ALA A 108 8.45 -18.21 -12.17
CA ALA A 108 9.18 -19.04 -11.21
C ALA A 108 8.23 -20.01 -10.49
N LYS A 109 7.08 -19.53 -10.02
CA LYS A 109 6.05 -20.38 -9.39
C LYS A 109 5.51 -21.43 -10.35
N ALA A 110 5.29 -21.09 -11.62
CA ALA A 110 4.84 -22.03 -12.65
C ALA A 110 5.87 -23.15 -12.89
N ARG A 111 7.15 -22.90 -12.60
CA ARG A 111 8.24 -23.89 -12.61
C ARG A 111 8.48 -24.55 -11.25
N GLU A 112 7.58 -24.35 -10.28
CA GLU A 112 7.66 -24.85 -8.90
C GLU A 112 8.87 -24.32 -8.11
N HIS A 113 9.48 -23.22 -8.56
CA HIS A 113 10.52 -22.54 -7.79
C HIS A 113 9.88 -21.76 -6.63
N LYS A 114 10.53 -21.78 -5.47
CA LYS A 114 10.07 -21.06 -4.27
C LYS A 114 10.59 -19.63 -4.18
N ALA A 115 11.56 -19.28 -4.99
CA ALA A 115 12.21 -17.97 -5.04
C ALA A 115 12.72 -17.69 -6.45
N LEU A 116 13.01 -16.41 -6.73
CA LEU A 116 13.77 -16.03 -7.92
C LEU A 116 15.25 -16.44 -7.75
N GLU A 117 15.94 -16.60 -8.88
CA GLU A 117 17.40 -16.77 -8.85
C GLU A 117 18.06 -15.56 -8.17
N PRO A 118 19.10 -15.76 -7.33
CA PRO A 118 19.70 -14.68 -6.54
C PRO A 118 20.16 -13.48 -7.37
N ASP A 119 20.82 -13.73 -8.50
CA ASP A 119 21.32 -12.67 -9.39
C ASP A 119 20.18 -11.85 -10.00
N LEU A 120 19.06 -12.49 -10.32
CA LEU A 120 17.88 -11.82 -10.86
C LEU A 120 17.19 -10.98 -9.77
N LEU A 121 17.06 -11.52 -8.56
CA LEU A 121 16.50 -10.78 -7.42
C LEU A 121 17.35 -9.55 -7.12
N GLN A 122 18.67 -9.70 -7.05
CA GLN A 122 19.60 -8.59 -6.82
C GLN A 122 19.45 -7.52 -7.91
N TRP A 123 19.33 -7.91 -9.17
CA TRP A 123 19.10 -6.96 -10.26
C TRP A 123 17.82 -6.13 -10.07
N PHE A 124 16.71 -6.76 -9.65
CA PHE A 124 15.47 -6.04 -9.35
C PHE A 124 15.62 -5.09 -8.16
N GLU A 125 16.30 -5.51 -7.09
CA GLU A 125 16.56 -4.69 -5.91
C GLU A 125 17.39 -3.45 -6.25
N GLU A 126 18.46 -3.62 -7.02
CA GLU A 126 19.31 -2.51 -7.48
C GLU A 126 18.54 -1.52 -8.36
N ARG A 127 17.74 -2.03 -9.31
CA ARG A 127 16.92 -1.17 -10.18
C ARG A 127 15.83 -0.45 -9.40
N TYR A 128 15.23 -1.10 -8.41
CA TYR A 128 14.24 -0.51 -7.52
C TYR A 128 14.85 0.66 -6.75
N GLU A 129 16.03 0.47 -6.14
CA GLU A 129 16.71 1.52 -5.38
C GLU A 129 17.05 2.74 -6.25
N VAL A 130 17.56 2.52 -7.47
CA VAL A 130 17.83 3.62 -8.42
C VAL A 130 16.58 4.46 -8.69
N LEU A 131 15.42 3.83 -8.85
CA LEU A 131 14.17 4.53 -9.12
C LEU A 131 13.63 5.25 -7.89
N ILE A 132 13.83 4.70 -6.69
CA ILE A 132 13.53 5.40 -5.44
C ILE A 132 14.38 6.67 -5.32
N GLN A 133 15.68 6.59 -5.60
CA GLN A 133 16.56 7.75 -5.53
C GLN A 133 16.20 8.82 -6.58
N ALA A 134 15.81 8.41 -7.79
CA ALA A 134 15.28 9.33 -8.80
C ALA A 134 13.99 10.02 -8.31
N GLY A 135 13.07 9.24 -7.70
CA GLY A 135 11.85 9.78 -7.12
C GLY A 135 12.09 10.77 -5.97
N LEU A 136 13.06 10.49 -5.09
CA LEU A 136 13.46 11.41 -4.02
C LEU A 136 14.10 12.70 -4.56
N ALA A 137 14.89 12.61 -5.64
CA ALA A 137 15.50 13.77 -6.28
C ALA A 137 14.46 14.70 -6.91
N ASP A 138 13.43 14.14 -7.57
CA ASP A 138 12.33 14.91 -8.16
C ASP A 138 11.33 15.45 -7.10
N ASN A 139 11.32 14.86 -5.90
CA ASN A 139 10.40 15.22 -4.81
C ASN A 139 11.16 15.50 -3.50
N PRO A 140 11.98 16.56 -3.44
CA PRO A 140 12.75 16.89 -2.25
C PRO A 140 11.83 17.23 -1.07
N MET A 141 12.20 16.76 0.13
CA MET A 141 11.48 17.09 1.36
C MET A 141 11.39 18.61 1.54
N PRO A 142 10.21 19.16 1.83
CA PRO A 142 10.09 20.59 2.10
C PRO A 142 10.92 20.94 3.33
N GLN A 143 11.76 21.98 3.21
CA GLN A 143 12.53 22.48 4.35
C GLN A 143 11.55 23.04 5.39
N LEU A 144 11.59 22.48 6.60
CA LEU A 144 10.80 23.01 7.70
C LEU A 144 11.31 24.42 8.05
N PRO A 145 10.42 25.42 8.23
CA PRO A 145 10.82 26.70 8.78
C PRO A 145 11.54 26.50 10.12
N PRO A 146 12.54 27.33 10.47
CA PRO A 146 13.29 27.22 11.73
C PRO A 146 12.41 27.12 12.98
N ASP A 147 11.21 27.70 12.92
CA ASP A 147 10.29 27.82 14.05
C ASP A 147 9.31 26.64 14.21
N ALA A 148 9.28 25.67 13.29
CA ALA A 148 8.34 24.54 13.33
C ALA A 148 8.74 23.42 14.33
N ALA A 149 9.97 23.45 14.86
CA ALA A 149 10.49 22.41 15.75
C ALA A 149 9.88 22.40 17.17
N LYS A 150 9.01 23.37 17.53
CA LYS A 150 8.43 23.45 18.88
C LYS A 150 7.07 22.77 19.06
N GLY A 151 6.50 22.14 18.03
CA GLY A 151 5.11 21.63 18.08
C GLY A 151 4.91 20.13 18.32
N LEU A 152 5.95 19.30 18.31
CA LEU A 152 5.79 17.83 18.33
C LEU A 152 5.98 17.16 19.71
N ALA A 153 6.01 17.95 20.79
CA ALA A 153 5.89 17.44 22.15
C ALA A 153 4.47 17.72 22.69
N GLY A 154 3.54 16.81 22.44
CA GLY A 154 2.28 16.71 23.18
C GLY A 154 1.00 16.88 22.36
N LYS A 155 0.37 15.75 22.00
CA LYS A 155 -1.03 15.40 22.29
C LYS A 155 -1.33 13.98 21.86
#